data_AF-A0A227P2P6-F1
#
_entry.id   AF-A0A227P2P6-F1
#
_cell.length_a   1.000
_cell.length_b   1.000
_cell.length_c   1.000
_cell.angle_alpha   90.00
_cell.angle_beta   90.00
_cell.angle_gamma   90.00
#
_symmetry.space_group_name_H-M   'P 1'
#
loop_
_entity.id
_entity.type
_entity.pdbx_description
1 polymer ?
#
loop_
_entity_poly.entity_id
_entity_poly.type
_entity_poly.pdbx_seq_one_letter_code
_entity_poly.pdbx_strand_id
1 'polypeptide(L)'
;MKILRIFNTLNEIVISANLENNFNIYSKLKIDPKLKEVIKQRIYSEKKFEIDVEILQILIPALNKRIEELLKHSDFNPFKEELRERFPEQYANEPFVYEGITYYLYNKGSEFYIDSLIHSTSFFKELLEQHVKINKPLKYFYKEI
;
A
#
# COMPACT_ATOMS: atom_id res chain seq x y z
N MET A 1 15.66 -11.63 13.20
CA MET A 1 14.42 -11.39 12.42
C MET A 1 14.78 -10.83 11.06
N LYS A 2 14.19 -11.34 9.98
CA LYS A 2 14.47 -10.89 8.60
C LYS A 2 13.54 -9.77 8.19
N ILE A 3 14.08 -8.62 7.77
CA ILE A 3 13.29 -7.49 7.28
C ILE A 3 13.72 -7.07 5.88
N LEU A 4 12.76 -6.54 5.13
CA LEU A 4 12.97 -5.91 3.85
C LEU A 4 12.50 -4.46 3.94
N ARG A 5 13.39 -3.56 3.53
CA ARG A 5 13.19 -2.11 3.56
C ARG A 5 12.92 -1.59 2.16
N ILE A 6 11.92 -0.73 2.04
CA ILE A 6 11.55 -0.03 0.80
C ILE A 6 11.93 1.43 0.98
N PHE A 7 12.52 2.00 -0.06
CA PHE A 7 13.04 3.35 -0.07
C PHE A 7 12.18 4.25 -0.96
N ASN A 8 11.98 5.50 -0.55
CA ASN A 8 11.41 6.53 -1.40
C ASN A 8 12.45 7.09 -2.38
N THR A 9 12.02 8.08 -3.16
CA THR A 9 12.86 8.77 -4.15
C THR A 9 14.01 9.58 -3.55
N LEU A 10 13.98 9.84 -2.23
CA LEU A 10 15.03 10.52 -1.46
C LEU A 10 16.02 9.52 -0.80
N ASN A 11 15.86 8.22 -1.05
CA ASN A 11 16.57 7.12 -0.36
C ASN A 11 16.31 7.06 1.15
N GLU A 12 15.15 7.52 1.60
CA GLU A 12 14.69 7.34 2.97
C GLU A 12 13.87 6.05 3.07
N ILE A 13 13.99 5.34 4.20
CA ILE A 13 13.23 4.12 4.44
C ILE A 13 11.79 4.52 4.79
N VAL A 14 10.84 4.10 3.96
CA VAL A 14 9.41 4.40 4.15
C VAL A 14 8.61 3.17 4.58
N ILE A 15 9.09 1.96 4.26
CA ILE A 15 8.50 0.71 4.70
C ILE A 15 9.61 -0.18 5.22
N SER A 16 9.41 -0.80 6.38
CA SER A 16 10.32 -1.77 6.97
C SER A 16 9.50 -2.87 7.62
N ALA A 17 9.38 -4.02 6.95
CA ALA A 17 8.55 -5.12 7.40
C ALA A 17 9.24 -6.47 7.14
N ASN A 18 8.72 -7.54 7.72
CA ASN A 18 9.18 -8.89 7.40
C ASN A 18 8.88 -9.25 5.92
N LEU A 19 9.44 -10.35 5.43
CA LEU A 19 9.31 -10.75 4.02
C LEU A 19 7.85 -11.03 3.63
N GLU A 20 7.10 -11.68 4.52
CA GLU A 20 5.69 -12.02 4.30
C GLU A 20 4.82 -10.76 4.16
N ASN A 21 4.96 -9.79 5.06
CA ASN A 21 4.23 -8.53 5.02
C ASN A 21 4.58 -7.71 3.77
N ASN A 22 5.84 -7.72 3.34
CA ASN A 22 6.23 -7.10 2.07
C ASN A 22 5.56 -7.80 0.88
N PHE A 23 5.55 -9.13 0.85
CA PHE A 23 4.91 -9.87 -0.22
C PHE A 23 3.38 -9.74 -0.20
N ASN A 24 2.78 -9.56 0.97
CA ASN A 24 1.34 -9.43 1.12
C ASN A 24 0.77 -8.27 0.29
N ILE A 25 1.52 -7.16 0.16
CA ILE A 25 1.19 -6.03 -0.72
C ILE A 25 0.89 -6.52 -2.14
N TYR A 26 1.75 -7.38 -2.69
CA TYR A 26 1.65 -7.92 -4.05
C TYR A 26 0.67 -9.09 -4.17
N SER A 27 0.58 -9.91 -3.13
CA SER A 27 -0.22 -11.13 -3.13
C SER A 27 -1.70 -10.85 -3.43
N LYS A 28 -2.21 -9.72 -2.93
CA LYS A 28 -3.61 -9.28 -3.05
C LYS A 28 -3.91 -8.56 -4.37
N LEU A 29 -2.90 -8.25 -5.20
CA LEU A 29 -3.11 -7.58 -6.47
C LEU A 29 -3.55 -8.56 -7.56
N LYS A 30 -4.48 -8.12 -8.40
CA LYS A 30 -4.90 -8.81 -9.62
C LYS A 30 -3.94 -8.47 -10.77
N ILE A 31 -2.73 -9.02 -10.70
CA ILE A 31 -1.66 -8.91 -11.71
C ILE A 31 -1.32 -10.28 -12.30
N ASP A 32 -0.54 -10.28 -13.39
CA ASP A 32 -0.05 -11.51 -14.02
C ASP A 32 0.62 -12.45 -12.99
N PRO A 33 0.22 -13.74 -12.94
CA PRO A 33 0.77 -14.68 -11.96
C PRO A 33 2.28 -14.88 -12.07
N LYS A 34 2.86 -14.82 -13.28
CA LYS A 34 4.32 -14.97 -13.46
C LYS A 34 5.03 -13.75 -12.90
N LEU A 35 4.53 -12.55 -13.15
CA LEU A 35 5.08 -11.33 -12.55
C LEU A 35 5.03 -11.38 -11.01
N LYS A 36 3.90 -11.81 -10.45
CA LYS A 36 3.75 -11.98 -8.99
C LYS A 36 4.78 -12.96 -8.42
N GLU A 37 5.00 -14.08 -9.10
CA GLU A 37 6.00 -15.07 -8.69
C GLU A 37 7.44 -14.54 -8.81
N VAL A 38 7.76 -13.77 -9.87
CA VAL A 38 9.07 -13.10 -10.00
C VAL A 38 9.30 -12.14 -8.83
N ILE A 39 8.32 -11.32 -8.47
CA ILE A 39 8.42 -10.39 -7.33
C ILE A 39 8.60 -11.17 -6.02
N LYS A 40 7.84 -12.26 -5.83
CA LYS A 40 7.99 -13.15 -4.68
C LYS A 40 9.43 -13.66 -4.59
N GLN A 41 9.96 -14.25 -5.66
CA GLN A 41 11.33 -14.77 -5.68
C GLN A 41 12.36 -13.69 -5.35
N ARG A 42 12.20 -12.46 -5.87
CA ARG A 42 13.07 -11.33 -5.51
C ARG A 42 13.00 -10.98 -4.02
N ILE A 43 11.81 -10.88 -3.44
CA ILE A 43 11.60 -10.62 -2.00
C ILE A 43 12.25 -11.69 -1.13
N TYR A 44 12.05 -12.96 -1.47
CA TYR A 44 12.59 -14.10 -0.70
C TYR A 44 14.04 -14.44 -1.04
N SER A 45 14.67 -13.75 -2.00
CA SER A 45 16.09 -13.95 -2.33
C SER A 45 17.05 -13.41 -1.27
N GLU A 46 16.56 -12.58 -0.34
CA GLU A 46 17.35 -11.93 0.73
C GLU A 46 18.50 -11.07 0.19
N LYS A 47 18.36 -10.59 -1.06
CA LYS A 47 19.31 -9.71 -1.73
C LYS A 47 18.68 -8.34 -1.97
N LYS A 48 19.53 -7.35 -2.26
CA LYS A 48 19.08 -6.07 -2.78
C LYS A 48 18.55 -6.28 -4.19
N PHE A 49 17.43 -5.65 -4.50
CA PHE A 49 16.87 -5.66 -5.83
C PHE A 49 16.09 -4.37 -6.07
N GLU A 50 15.76 -4.16 -7.32
CA GLU A 50 14.96 -3.03 -7.77
C GLU A 50 13.76 -3.56 -8.56
N ILE A 51 12.67 -2.80 -8.55
CA ILE A 51 11.53 -3.01 -9.43
C ILE A 51 11.52 -1.85 -10.43
N ASP A 52 11.64 -2.21 -11.70
CA ASP A 52 11.76 -1.28 -12.81
C ASP A 52 10.46 -0.50 -13.04
N VAL A 53 10.59 0.70 -13.60
CA VAL A 53 9.49 1.67 -13.79
C VAL A 53 8.34 1.07 -14.60
N GLU A 54 8.63 0.23 -15.59
CA GLU A 54 7.65 -0.48 -16.41
C GLU A 54 6.78 -1.41 -15.57
N ILE A 55 7.37 -2.09 -14.58
CA ILE A 55 6.62 -2.92 -13.64
C ILE A 55 5.81 -2.03 -12.69
N LEU A 56 6.36 -0.91 -12.24
CA LEU A 56 5.60 0.05 -11.39
C LEU A 56 4.35 0.57 -12.12
N GLN A 57 4.47 0.87 -13.41
CA GLN A 57 3.34 1.30 -14.25
C GLN A 57 2.25 0.21 -14.39
N ILE A 58 2.61 -1.08 -14.30
CA ILE A 58 1.65 -2.19 -14.25
C ILE A 58 1.00 -2.30 -12.86
N LEU A 59 1.75 -2.04 -11.79
CA LEU A 59 1.28 -2.19 -10.41
C LEU A 59 0.30 -1.08 -10.00
N ILE A 60 0.52 0.16 -10.42
CA ILE A 60 -0.35 1.31 -10.10
C ILE A 60 -1.84 1.06 -10.44
N PRO A 61 -2.22 0.65 -11.67
CA PRO A 61 -3.61 0.37 -11.98
C PRO A 61 -4.15 -0.84 -11.22
N ALA A 62 -3.31 -1.81 -10.85
CA ALA A 62 -3.73 -2.93 -9.99
C ALA A 62 -4.00 -2.49 -8.54
N LEU A 63 -3.24 -1.52 -8.03
CA LEU A 63 -3.48 -0.90 -6.72
C LEU A 63 -4.77 -0.06 -6.72
N ASN A 64 -5.06 0.69 -7.79
CA ASN A 64 -6.34 1.38 -7.94
C ASN A 64 -7.52 0.40 -7.85
N LYS A 65 -7.48 -0.69 -8.63
CA LYS A 65 -8.50 -1.75 -8.57
C LYS A 65 -8.63 -2.35 -7.17
N ARG A 66 -7.52 -2.50 -6.45
CA ARG A 66 -7.54 -2.99 -5.07
C ARG A 66 -8.23 -2.00 -4.12
N ILE A 67 -8.01 -0.70 -4.28
CA ILE A 67 -8.72 0.34 -3.53
C ILE A 67 -10.21 0.27 -3.83
N GLU A 68 -10.61 0.20 -5.11
CA GLU A 68 -12.02 0.08 -5.50
C GLU A 68 -12.71 -1.15 -4.89
N GLU A 69 -12.02 -2.28 -4.80
CA GLU A 69 -12.53 -3.49 -4.13
C GLU A 69 -12.73 -3.28 -2.63
N LEU A 70 -11.77 -2.62 -1.97
CA LEU A 70 -11.84 -2.34 -0.55
C LEU A 70 -12.95 -1.34 -0.21
N LEU A 71 -13.16 -0.33 -1.06
CA LEU A 71 -14.26 0.63 -0.91
C LEU A 71 -15.64 -0.02 -1.05
N LYS A 72 -15.73 -1.20 -1.66
CA LYS A 72 -16.97 -1.98 -1.83
C LYS A 72 -17.12 -3.09 -0.78
N HIS A 73 -16.18 -3.22 0.16
CA HIS A 73 -16.22 -4.25 1.18
C HIS A 73 -17.38 -4.00 2.15
N SER A 74 -18.09 -5.07 2.57
CA SER A 74 -19.26 -4.96 3.47
C SER A 74 -18.92 -4.27 4.80
N ASP A 75 -17.71 -4.52 5.29
CA ASP A 75 -17.25 -4.02 6.58
C ASP A 75 -16.65 -2.61 6.49
N PHE A 76 -16.58 -2.02 5.29
CA PHE A 76 -16.15 -0.64 5.13
C PHE A 76 -17.29 0.31 5.45
N ASN A 77 -17.13 1.12 6.49
CA ASN A 77 -18.02 2.25 6.77
C ASN A 77 -17.41 3.53 6.18
N PRO A 78 -17.87 4.00 4.99
CA PRO A 78 -17.20 5.07 4.25
C PRO A 78 -17.26 6.44 4.94
N PHE A 79 -18.35 6.71 5.64
CA PHE A 79 -18.64 8.05 6.17
C PHE A 79 -18.61 8.11 7.69
N LYS A 80 -18.69 6.97 8.40
CA LYS A 80 -18.61 6.90 9.87
C LYS A 80 -19.49 7.93 10.55
N GLU A 81 -20.70 8.16 10.04
CA GLU A 81 -21.54 9.31 10.41
C GLU A 81 -21.78 9.37 11.91
N GLU A 82 -22.27 8.27 12.52
CA GLU A 82 -22.50 8.20 13.96
C GLU A 82 -21.23 8.46 14.80
N LEU A 83 -20.07 7.98 14.33
CA LEU A 83 -18.80 8.16 15.03
C LEU A 83 -18.29 9.60 14.88
N ARG A 84 -18.46 10.22 13.71
CA ARG A 84 -18.11 11.63 13.47
C ARG A 84 -19.02 12.59 14.23
N GLU A 85 -20.30 12.26 14.40
CA GLU A 85 -21.20 13.04 15.25
C GLU A 85 -20.77 13.00 16.72
N ARG A 86 -20.38 11.82 17.22
CA ARG A 86 -19.98 11.64 18.63
C ARG A 86 -18.57 12.14 18.93
N PHE A 87 -17.63 11.94 18.00
CA PHE A 87 -16.20 12.24 18.20
C PHE A 87 -15.57 12.84 16.92
N PRO A 88 -15.97 14.06 16.51
CA PRO A 88 -15.60 14.65 15.21
C PRO A 88 -14.09 14.82 15.04
N GLU A 89 -13.37 15.26 16.08
CA GLU A 89 -11.91 15.47 16.03
C GLU A 89 -11.13 14.18 15.75
N GLN A 90 -11.71 13.04 16.12
CA GLN A 90 -11.09 11.73 15.96
C GLN A 90 -11.40 11.09 14.61
N TYR A 91 -12.66 11.17 14.15
CA TYR A 91 -13.12 10.44 12.96
C TYR A 91 -13.27 11.32 11.71
N ALA A 92 -13.03 12.63 11.79
CA ALA A 92 -13.03 13.53 10.64
C ALA A 92 -11.63 13.99 10.20
N ASN A 93 -10.56 13.55 10.89
CA ASN A 93 -9.20 14.09 10.74
C ASN A 93 -8.35 13.46 9.63
N GLU A 94 -8.74 12.30 9.11
CA GLU A 94 -8.03 11.58 8.05
C GLU A 94 -8.92 11.46 6.79
N PRO A 95 -9.19 12.57 6.08
CA PRO A 95 -9.93 12.52 4.83
C PRO A 95 -9.11 11.84 3.73
N PHE A 96 -9.72 10.89 3.05
CA PHE A 96 -9.19 10.21 1.88
C PHE A 96 -10.07 10.53 0.68
N VAL A 97 -9.53 11.25 -0.30
CA VAL A 97 -10.27 11.61 -1.51
C VAL A 97 -9.96 10.60 -2.61
N TYR A 98 -10.99 9.94 -3.13
CA TYR A 98 -10.88 9.00 -4.23
C TYR A 98 -11.97 9.28 -5.26
N GLU A 99 -11.56 9.56 -6.50
CA GLU A 99 -12.46 9.93 -7.61
C GLU A 99 -13.47 11.03 -7.28
N GLY A 100 -13.03 12.03 -6.49
CA GLY A 100 -13.87 13.17 -6.09
C GLY A 100 -14.79 12.91 -4.91
N ILE A 101 -14.79 11.69 -4.35
CA ILE A 101 -15.53 11.35 -3.13
C ILE A 101 -14.57 11.39 -1.94
N THR A 102 -14.97 12.10 -0.88
CA THR A 102 -14.23 12.13 0.39
C THR A 102 -14.75 11.03 1.30
N TYR A 103 -13.87 10.08 1.59
CA TYR A 103 -14.04 9.06 2.63
C TYR A 103 -13.31 9.52 3.89
N TYR A 104 -13.70 8.99 5.05
CA TYR A 104 -13.01 9.25 6.31
C TYR A 104 -12.38 7.96 6.79
N LEU A 105 -11.06 7.83 6.65
CA LEU A 105 -10.36 6.66 7.11
C LEU A 105 -10.06 6.80 8.60
N TYR A 106 -10.04 5.69 9.32
CA TYR A 106 -9.53 5.62 10.67
C TYR A 106 -8.65 4.38 10.79
N ASN A 107 -7.36 4.52 10.53
CA ASN A 107 -6.44 3.38 10.37
C ASN A 107 -6.01 2.70 11.69
N LYS A 108 -6.71 2.94 12.81
CA LYS A 108 -6.37 2.46 14.15
C LYS A 108 -7.40 1.45 14.66
N GLY A 109 -6.92 0.34 15.21
CA GLY A 109 -7.76 -0.70 15.80
C GLY A 109 -8.26 -1.72 14.77
N SER A 110 -8.64 -2.90 15.26
CA SER A 110 -9.06 -4.04 14.41
C SER A 110 -10.42 -3.84 13.76
N GLU A 111 -11.29 -3.02 14.36
CA GLU A 111 -12.62 -2.71 13.84
C GLU A 111 -12.56 -1.97 12.50
N PHE A 112 -11.48 -1.23 12.25
CA PHE A 112 -11.27 -0.44 11.03
C PHE A 112 -10.22 -1.08 10.13
N TYR A 113 -10.16 -2.41 10.10
CA TYR A 113 -9.18 -3.13 9.32
C TYR A 113 -9.21 -2.76 7.83
N ILE A 114 -10.41 -2.55 7.25
CA ILE A 114 -10.54 -2.16 5.84
C ILE A 114 -9.94 -0.76 5.60
N ASP A 115 -10.14 0.17 6.52
CA ASP A 115 -9.51 1.50 6.46
C ASP A 115 -7.99 1.41 6.46
N SER A 116 -7.41 0.59 7.34
CA SER A 116 -5.96 0.36 7.37
C SER A 116 -5.45 -0.25 6.06
N LEU A 117 -6.25 -1.12 5.42
CA LEU A 117 -5.92 -1.67 4.10
C LEU A 117 -6.00 -0.62 2.99
N ILE A 118 -7.02 0.24 2.99
CA ILE A 118 -7.14 1.34 2.02
C ILE A 118 -5.97 2.30 2.18
N HIS A 119 -5.69 2.72 3.42
CA HIS A 119 -4.59 3.62 3.75
C HIS A 119 -3.23 3.07 3.29
N SER A 120 -2.92 1.81 3.65
CA SER A 120 -1.65 1.18 3.23
C SER A 120 -1.55 0.97 1.70
N THR A 121 -2.66 0.63 1.05
CA THR A 121 -2.71 0.47 -0.42
C THR A 121 -2.51 1.82 -1.12
N SER A 122 -3.16 2.89 -0.63
CA SER A 122 -3.00 4.25 -1.16
C SER A 122 -1.58 4.77 -0.96
N PHE A 123 -1.04 4.63 0.25
CA PHE A 123 0.33 5.03 0.55
C PHE A 123 1.35 4.33 -0.36
N PHE A 124 1.21 3.02 -0.55
CA PHE A 124 2.11 2.29 -1.44
C PHE A 124 1.96 2.70 -2.90
N LYS A 125 0.73 2.96 -3.35
CA LYS A 125 0.45 3.49 -4.70
C LYS A 125 1.13 4.85 -4.91
N GLU A 126 0.96 5.79 -3.98
CA GLU A 126 1.59 7.12 -4.05
C GLU A 126 3.12 7.01 -4.12
N LEU A 127 3.71 6.09 -3.36
CA LEU A 127 5.14 5.78 -3.44
C LEU A 127 5.53 5.33 -4.86
N LEU A 128 4.76 4.43 -5.48
CA LEU A 128 5.04 3.99 -6.86
C LEU A 128 4.91 5.15 -7.86
N GLU A 129 3.87 5.98 -7.72
CA GLU A 129 3.63 7.13 -8.59
C GLU A 129 4.77 8.15 -8.51
N GLN A 130 5.33 8.39 -7.32
CA GLN A 130 6.51 9.24 -7.16
C GLN A 130 7.71 8.71 -7.95
N HIS A 131 7.97 7.40 -7.86
CA HIS A 131 9.05 6.74 -8.59
C HIS A 131 8.85 6.79 -10.11
N VAL A 132 7.63 6.52 -10.60
CA VAL A 132 7.28 6.63 -12.03
C VAL A 132 7.44 8.06 -12.52
N LYS A 133 6.98 9.05 -11.76
CA LYS A 133 7.05 10.48 -12.13
C LYS A 133 8.48 10.95 -12.37
N ILE A 134 9.45 10.43 -11.61
CA ILE A 134 10.87 10.78 -11.77
C ILE A 134 11.68 9.76 -12.57
N ASN A 135 11.00 8.77 -13.15
CA ASN A 135 11.59 7.67 -13.90
C ASN A 135 12.73 6.95 -13.15
N LYS A 136 12.49 6.58 -11.88
CA LYS A 136 13.45 5.80 -11.07
C LYS A 136 12.82 4.51 -10.56
N PRO A 137 13.57 3.41 -10.51
CA PRO A 137 13.06 2.14 -9.99
C PRO A 137 12.83 2.20 -8.48
N LEU A 138 11.97 1.32 -7.96
CA LEU A 138 11.73 1.18 -6.53
C LEU A 138 12.76 0.24 -5.90
N LYS A 139 13.45 0.70 -4.86
CA LYS A 139 14.56 -0.05 -4.26
C LYS A 139 14.14 -0.85 -3.05
N TYR A 140 14.67 -2.07 -2.97
CA TYR A 140 14.50 -2.99 -1.85
C TYR A 140 15.85 -3.36 -1.24
N PHE A 141 15.92 -3.31 0.09
CA PHE A 141 17.14 -3.65 0.83
C PHE A 141 16.84 -4.64 1.95
N TYR A 142 17.51 -5.79 1.88
CA TYR A 142 17.45 -6.81 2.91
C TYR A 142 18.30 -6.41 4.11
N LYS A 143 17.77 -6.63 5.32
CA LYS A 143 18.51 -6.49 6.56
C LYS A 143 18.14 -7.60 7.54
N GLU A 144 19.15 -8.25 8.08
CA GLU A 144 19.02 -9.14 9.24
C GLU A 144 19.18 -8.32 10.53
N ILE A 145 18.29 -8.54 11.48
CA ILE A 145 18.28 -7.93 12.82
C ILE A 145 18.44 -9.02 13.87
#